data_AF-A0A837NZU6-F1
#
_entry.id   AF-A0A837NZU6-F1
#
_cell.length_a   1.000
_cell.length_b   1.000
_cell.length_c   1.000
_cell.angle_alpha   90.00
_cell.angle_beta   90.00
_cell.angle_gamma   90.00
#
_symmetry.space_group_name_H-M   'P 1'
#
loop_
_entity.id
_entity.type
_entity.pdbx_description
1 polymer ?
#
loop_
_entity_poly.entity_id
_entity_poly.type
_entity_poly.pdbx_seq_one_letter_code
_entity_poly.pdbx_strand_id
1 'polypeptide(L)'
;MKNKFAEQLSLALGKNKTLTQQQIADRTHVSPGQLSRLKSGSRSTDPQIRKSLANVINDFWLSYSGARENFGVLSFQNDRQLQGDMFSALMKQKKEQRERERIEVEFEEAITVKPRDRTPAQQLVIERYPREYAEEISAEITDLAKKAEYAGIPMDKLQEVIDKVNQENG
;
A
#
# COMPACT_ATOMS: atom_id res chain seq x y z
N MET A 1 -8.18 5.29 14.89
CA MET A 1 -7.16 4.78 13.95
C MET A 1 -6.17 5.90 13.65
N LYS A 2 -4.86 5.63 13.67
CA LYS A 2 -3.86 6.58 13.14
C LYS A 2 -4.12 6.76 11.64
N ASN A 3 -4.21 8.01 11.18
CA ASN A 3 -4.43 8.33 9.77
C ASN A 3 -3.17 7.97 8.97
N LYS A 4 -3.18 6.81 8.29
CA LYS A 4 -2.02 6.28 7.54
C LYS A 4 -1.58 7.24 6.44
N PHE A 5 -2.52 7.94 5.78
CA PHE A 5 -2.19 8.97 4.80
C PHE A 5 -1.43 10.14 5.44
N ALA A 6 -1.89 10.64 6.59
CA ALA A 6 -1.19 11.71 7.31
C ALA A 6 0.23 11.29 7.73
N GLU A 7 0.40 10.04 8.19
CA GLU A 7 1.73 9.49 8.52
C GLU A 7 2.64 9.47 7.29
N GLN A 8 2.15 8.95 6.14
CA GLN A 8 2.94 8.95 4.90
C GLN A 8 3.18 10.35 4.36
N LEU A 9 2.25 11.28 4.51
CA LEU A 9 2.44 12.69 4.13
C LEU A 9 3.56 13.31 4.94
N SER A 10 3.59 13.07 6.26
CA SER A 10 4.68 13.54 7.12
C SER A 10 6.04 12.97 6.69
N LEU A 11 6.10 11.66 6.43
CA LEU A 11 7.33 10.99 5.97
C LEU A 11 7.79 11.51 4.61
N ALA A 12 6.88 11.63 3.64
CA ALA A 12 7.19 12.09 2.29
C ALA A 12 7.66 13.55 2.28
N LEU A 13 7.05 14.43 3.08
CA LEU A 13 7.51 15.80 3.26
C LEU A 13 8.90 15.88 3.91
N GLY A 14 9.24 14.96 4.81
CA GLY A 14 10.58 14.88 5.42
C GLY A 14 11.65 14.35 4.46
N LYS A 15 11.28 13.47 3.52
CA LYS A 15 12.17 12.91 2.50
C LYS A 15 12.34 13.81 1.29
N ASN A 16 11.35 14.66 0.96
CA ASN A 16 11.37 15.48 -0.24
C ASN A 16 12.47 16.55 -0.16
N LYS A 17 13.47 16.45 -1.04
CA LYS A 17 14.59 17.40 -1.14
C LYS A 17 14.44 18.41 -2.30
N THR A 18 13.41 18.24 -3.13
CA THR A 18 13.23 19.00 -4.37
C THR A 18 12.35 20.23 -4.20
N LEU A 19 11.33 20.14 -3.34
CA LEU A 19 10.38 21.20 -3.08
C LEU A 19 10.32 21.51 -1.59
N THR A 20 10.29 22.80 -1.26
CA THR A 20 10.00 23.26 0.10
C THR A 20 8.53 23.01 0.45
N GLN A 21 8.21 22.92 1.75
CA GLN A 21 6.82 22.80 2.19
C GLN A 21 5.94 23.98 1.72
N GLN A 22 6.51 25.18 1.58
CA GLN A 22 5.82 26.33 1.01
C GLN A 22 5.46 26.10 -0.46
N GLN A 23 6.43 25.70 -1.28
CA GLN A 23 6.18 25.40 -2.70
C GLN A 23 5.18 24.26 -2.90
N ILE A 24 5.20 23.24 -2.03
CA ILE A 24 4.21 22.15 -2.07
C ILE A 24 2.82 22.69 -1.72
N ALA A 25 2.70 23.51 -0.68
CA ALA A 25 1.44 24.13 -0.29
C ALA A 25 0.87 24.97 -1.44
N ASP A 26 1.69 25.82 -2.05
CA ASP A 26 1.31 26.68 -3.18
C ASP A 26 0.85 25.85 -4.40
N ARG A 27 1.61 24.83 -4.79
CA ARG A 27 1.29 23.94 -5.92
C ARG A 27 0.08 23.06 -5.71
N THR A 28 -0.28 22.80 -4.45
CA THR A 28 -1.45 21.99 -4.10
C THR A 28 -2.65 22.85 -3.72
N HIS A 29 -2.53 24.17 -3.83
CA HIS A 29 -3.56 25.15 -3.47
C HIS A 29 -4.08 24.99 -2.03
N VAL A 30 -3.19 24.59 -1.11
CA VAL A 30 -3.47 24.56 0.33
C VAL A 30 -2.58 25.59 1.03
N SER A 31 -3.04 26.16 2.14
CA SER A 31 -2.17 27.03 2.92
C SER A 31 -1.13 26.22 3.71
N PRO A 32 0.05 26.79 4.05
CA PRO A 32 1.03 26.10 4.89
C PRO A 32 0.47 25.61 6.23
N GLY A 33 -0.42 26.40 6.84
CA GLY A 33 -1.13 26.00 8.07
C GLY A 33 -2.15 24.88 7.84
N GLN A 34 -2.74 24.76 6.65
CA GLN A 34 -3.54 23.59 6.29
C GLN A 34 -2.65 22.37 6.09
N LEU A 35 -1.55 22.48 5.33
CA LEU A 35 -0.60 21.39 5.12
C LEU A 35 -0.07 20.82 6.44
N SER A 36 0.25 21.70 7.40
CA SER A 36 0.67 21.30 8.75
C SER A 36 -0.39 20.49 9.50
N ARG A 37 -1.67 20.89 9.40
CA ARG A 37 -2.79 20.15 10.00
C ARG A 37 -3.06 18.80 9.32
N LEU A 38 -2.88 18.75 8.00
CA LEU A 38 -3.03 17.51 7.23
C LEU A 38 -1.94 16.50 7.61
N LYS A 39 -0.65 16.89 7.65
CA LYS A 39 0.44 15.97 8.00
C LYS A 39 0.41 15.48 9.46
N SER A 40 -0.13 16.29 10.37
CA SER A 40 -0.36 15.90 11.77
C SER A 40 -1.61 15.03 11.96
N GLY A 41 -2.45 14.90 10.93
CA GLY A 41 -3.72 14.17 11.00
C GLY A 41 -4.79 14.88 11.83
N SER A 42 -4.57 16.14 12.24
CA SER A 42 -5.55 16.95 12.98
C SER A 42 -6.69 17.45 12.09
N ARG A 43 -6.57 17.28 10.76
CA ARG A 43 -7.62 17.52 9.78
C ARG A 43 -7.71 16.35 8.81
N SER A 44 -8.94 15.93 8.45
CA SER A 44 -9.15 15.01 7.35
C SER A 44 -8.76 15.64 6.02
N THR A 45 -8.21 14.83 5.13
CA THR A 45 -7.90 15.24 3.75
C THR A 45 -9.04 14.78 2.86
N ASP A 46 -9.59 15.63 2.01
CA ASP A 46 -10.52 15.19 0.97
C ASP A 46 -9.79 14.49 -0.19
N PRO A 47 -10.49 13.68 -1.01
CA PRO A 47 -9.85 12.94 -2.10
C PRO A 47 -9.07 13.80 -3.10
N GLN A 48 -9.51 15.03 -3.38
CA GLN A 48 -8.88 15.90 -4.36
C GLN A 48 -7.57 16.48 -3.82
N ILE A 49 -7.56 16.92 -2.55
CA ILE A 49 -6.32 17.34 -1.90
C ILE A 49 -5.35 16.15 -1.77
N ARG A 50 -5.82 14.94 -1.45
CA ARG A 50 -4.96 13.74 -1.40
C ARG A 50 -4.28 13.49 -2.75
N LYS A 51 -5.06 13.52 -3.83
CA LYS A 51 -4.54 13.35 -5.20
C LYS A 51 -3.53 14.43 -5.56
N SER A 52 -3.83 15.70 -5.25
CA SER A 52 -2.94 16.83 -5.51
C SER A 52 -1.60 16.68 -4.77
N LEU A 53 -1.64 16.37 -3.47
CA LEU A 53 -0.45 16.14 -2.66
C LEU A 53 0.39 14.95 -3.16
N ALA A 54 -0.26 13.82 -3.48
CA ALA A 54 0.42 12.65 -4.01
C ALA A 54 1.16 12.97 -5.33
N ASN A 55 0.50 13.67 -6.25
CA ASN A 55 1.09 14.05 -7.53
C ASN A 55 2.24 15.05 -7.40
N VAL A 56 2.10 16.07 -6.55
CA VAL A 56 3.13 17.11 -6.39
C VAL A 56 4.35 16.60 -5.64
N ILE A 57 4.14 15.77 -4.62
CA ILE A 57 5.25 15.21 -3.82
C ILE A 57 5.91 14.05 -4.56
N ASN A 58 5.16 13.34 -5.41
CA ASN A 58 5.60 12.21 -6.22
C ASN A 58 6.30 11.12 -5.38
N ASP A 59 5.61 10.63 -4.35
CA ASP A 59 6.09 9.57 -3.46
C ASP A 59 5.17 8.35 -3.55
N PHE A 60 5.76 7.16 -3.69
CA PHE A 60 5.03 5.91 -3.86
C PHE A 60 4.09 5.63 -2.68
N TRP A 61 4.61 5.69 -1.45
CA TRP A 61 3.87 5.33 -0.25
C TRP A 61 2.74 6.31 0.03
N LEU A 62 2.98 7.60 -0.21
CA LEU A 62 1.95 8.62 -0.13
C LEU A 62 0.84 8.36 -1.14
N SER A 63 1.20 8.14 -2.41
CA SER A 63 0.25 7.86 -3.49
C SER A 63 -0.60 6.62 -3.19
N TYR A 64 0.05 5.54 -2.77
CA TYR A 64 -0.61 4.28 -2.44
C TYR A 64 -1.50 4.40 -1.19
N SER A 65 -1.05 5.13 -0.16
CA SER A 65 -1.88 5.41 1.02
C SER A 65 -3.11 6.27 0.68
N GLY A 66 -2.98 7.17 -0.29
CA GLY A 66 -4.10 7.97 -0.81
C GLY A 66 -5.10 7.12 -1.59
N ALA A 67 -4.62 6.20 -2.43
CA ALA A 67 -5.46 5.25 -3.15
C ALA A 67 -6.25 4.35 -2.20
N ARG A 68 -5.60 3.80 -1.16
CA ARG A 68 -6.25 3.03 -0.10
C ARG A 68 -7.40 3.81 0.55
N GLU A 69 -7.13 5.05 0.93
CA GLU A 69 -8.10 5.90 1.62
C GLU A 69 -9.25 6.35 0.70
N ASN A 70 -9.00 6.53 -0.60
CA ASN A 70 -10.00 6.95 -1.57
C ASN A 70 -10.89 5.79 -2.07
N PHE A 71 -10.30 4.62 -2.28
CA PHE A 71 -10.91 3.53 -3.04
C PHE A 71 -11.02 2.21 -2.27
N GLY A 72 -10.50 2.14 -1.05
CA GLY A 72 -10.56 0.93 -0.24
C GLY A 72 -9.69 -0.23 -0.76
N VAL A 73 -8.71 0.06 -1.62
CA VAL A 73 -7.75 -0.95 -2.09
C VAL A 73 -6.91 -1.50 -0.94
N LEU A 74 -6.32 -2.69 -1.13
CA LEU A 74 -5.40 -3.29 -0.16
C LEU A 74 -4.28 -2.32 0.21
N SER A 75 -3.72 -2.45 1.41
CA SER A 75 -2.69 -1.56 1.91
C SER A 75 -1.35 -2.27 1.96
N PHE A 76 -0.26 -1.57 1.67
CA PHE A 76 1.08 -2.08 1.98
C PHE A 76 1.24 -2.44 3.46
N GLN A 77 2.03 -3.46 3.75
CA GLN A 77 2.33 -3.88 5.12
C GLN A 77 3.22 -2.85 5.84
N ASN A 78 2.86 -2.54 7.09
CA ASN A 78 3.67 -1.77 8.03
C ASN A 78 3.92 -2.66 9.26
N ASP A 79 4.94 -3.52 9.19
CA ASP A 79 5.31 -4.34 10.35
C ASP A 79 6.25 -3.54 11.26
N ARG A 80 5.78 -3.23 12.47
CA ARG A 80 6.56 -2.46 13.46
C ARG A 80 7.63 -3.30 14.15
N GLN A 81 7.56 -4.63 14.05
CA GLN A 81 8.54 -5.55 14.65
C GLN A 81 9.73 -5.80 13.72
N LEU A 82 9.57 -5.53 12.44
CA LEU A 82 10.63 -5.68 11.43
C LEU A 82 11.41 -4.37 11.26
N GLN A 83 12.65 -4.47 10.79
CA GLN A 83 13.53 -3.31 10.55
C GLN A 83 12.97 -2.35 9.49
N GLY A 84 11.95 -2.74 8.73
CA GLY A 84 11.31 -1.91 7.71
C GLY A 84 12.18 -1.64 6.48
N ASP A 85 13.28 -2.39 6.36
CA ASP A 85 14.22 -2.36 5.26
C ASP A 85 13.83 -3.33 4.13
N MET A 86 14.61 -3.34 3.05
CA MET A 86 14.34 -4.20 1.88
C MET A 86 14.41 -5.69 2.23
N PHE A 87 15.39 -6.11 3.05
CA PHE A 87 15.56 -7.52 3.38
C PHE A 87 14.41 -8.05 4.23
N SER A 88 13.94 -7.29 5.21
CA SER A 88 12.77 -7.68 6.00
C SER A 88 11.49 -7.72 5.17
N ALA A 89 11.31 -6.80 4.22
CA ALA A 89 10.19 -6.85 3.26
C ALA A 89 10.23 -8.11 2.39
N LEU A 90 11.40 -8.46 1.84
CA LEU A 90 11.58 -9.67 1.04
C LEU A 90 11.29 -10.95 1.85
N MET A 91 11.82 -11.03 3.08
CA MET A 91 11.59 -12.19 3.94
C MET A 91 10.12 -12.33 4.34
N LYS A 92 9.44 -11.21 4.57
CA LYS A 92 8.01 -11.17 4.86
C LYS A 92 7.20 -11.63 3.65
N GLN A 93 7.45 -11.09 2.45
CA GLN A 93 6.78 -11.53 1.22
C GLN A 93 6.91 -13.04 1.01
N LYS A 94 8.12 -13.59 1.13
CA LYS A 94 8.35 -15.04 1.02
C LYS A 94 7.60 -15.86 2.06
N LYS A 95 7.43 -15.31 3.26
CA LYS A 95 6.67 -15.98 4.33
C LYS A 95 5.19 -16.02 3.97
N GLU A 96 4.60 -14.88 3.63
CA GLU A 96 3.17 -14.77 3.30
C GLU A 96 2.82 -15.65 2.09
N GLN A 97 3.65 -15.63 1.04
CA GLN A 97 3.48 -16.51 -0.12
C GLN A 97 3.44 -17.99 0.28
N ARG A 98 4.39 -18.45 1.12
CA ARG A 98 4.41 -19.84 1.62
C ARG A 98 3.24 -20.19 2.54
N GLU A 99 2.65 -19.20 3.22
CA GLU A 99 1.47 -19.40 4.06
C GLU A 99 0.21 -19.53 3.19
N ARG A 100 0.07 -18.68 2.17
CA ARG A 100 -1.00 -18.79 1.16
C ARG A 100 -0.92 -20.10 0.39
N GLU A 101 0.23 -20.43 -0.19
CA GLU A 101 0.43 -21.67 -0.98
C GLU A 101 0.11 -22.94 -0.16
N ARG A 102 0.38 -22.91 1.15
CA ARG A 102 0.07 -24.05 2.04
C ARG A 102 -1.41 -24.29 2.22
N ILE A 103 -2.23 -23.24 2.22
CA ILE A 103 -3.67 -23.36 2.42
C ILE A 103 -4.46 -23.39 1.11
N GLU A 104 -3.83 -23.05 -0.01
CA GLU A 104 -4.45 -23.00 -1.34
C GLU A 104 -4.99 -24.36 -1.76
N VAL A 105 -4.21 -25.43 -1.55
CA VAL A 105 -4.66 -26.80 -1.86
C VAL A 105 -5.90 -27.17 -1.05
N GLU A 106 -5.90 -26.92 0.27
CA GLU A 106 -7.07 -27.19 1.12
C GLU A 106 -8.29 -26.36 0.72
N PHE A 107 -8.07 -25.11 0.30
CA PHE A 107 -9.11 -24.23 -0.21
C PHE A 107 -9.70 -24.75 -1.52
N GLU A 108 -8.86 -25.09 -2.48
CA GLU A 108 -9.25 -25.62 -3.80
C GLU A 108 -10.07 -26.90 -3.64
N GLU A 109 -9.64 -27.82 -2.77
CA GLU A 109 -10.40 -29.03 -2.46
C GLU A 109 -11.75 -28.68 -1.81
N ALA A 110 -11.78 -27.77 -0.84
CA ALA A 110 -12.99 -27.39 -0.13
C ALA A 110 -14.06 -26.75 -1.04
N ILE A 111 -13.66 -25.93 -2.02
CA ILE A 111 -14.62 -25.27 -2.92
C ILE A 111 -15.27 -26.22 -3.94
N THR A 112 -14.66 -27.38 -4.22
CA THR A 112 -15.28 -28.42 -5.08
C THR A 112 -16.49 -29.08 -4.42
N VAL A 113 -16.60 -29.01 -3.09
CA VAL A 113 -17.72 -29.57 -2.31
C VAL A 113 -18.90 -28.61 -2.31
N LYS A 114 -20.10 -29.13 -2.59
CA LYS A 114 -21.36 -28.36 -2.55
C LYS A 114 -21.55 -27.69 -1.19
N PRO A 115 -22.01 -26.43 -1.11
CA PRO A 115 -22.09 -25.69 0.16
C PRO A 115 -22.82 -26.42 1.29
N ARG A 116 -23.91 -27.15 0.99
CA ARG A 116 -24.69 -27.92 1.97
C ARG A 116 -23.97 -29.16 2.53
N ASP A 117 -22.96 -29.63 1.80
CA ASP A 117 -22.24 -30.89 2.06
C ASP A 117 -20.83 -30.63 2.64
N ARG A 118 -20.47 -29.36 2.90
CA ARG A 118 -19.16 -28.97 3.43
C ARG A 118 -19.03 -29.29 4.91
N THR A 119 -17.87 -29.77 5.30
CA THR A 119 -17.50 -29.90 6.72
C THR A 119 -17.21 -28.52 7.34
N PRO A 120 -17.30 -28.36 8.67
CA PRO A 120 -16.90 -27.13 9.34
C PRO A 120 -15.45 -26.71 9.05
N ALA A 121 -14.53 -27.67 8.91
CA ALA A 121 -13.13 -27.39 8.57
C ALA A 121 -12.99 -26.80 7.16
N GLN A 122 -13.71 -27.36 6.17
CA GLN A 122 -13.75 -26.83 4.81
C GLN A 122 -14.31 -25.41 4.77
N GLN A 123 -15.37 -25.14 5.54
CA GLN A 123 -15.94 -23.79 5.65
C GLN A 123 -14.94 -22.81 6.25
N LEU A 124 -14.20 -23.20 7.30
CA LEU A 124 -13.18 -22.36 7.92
C LEU A 124 -12.04 -22.01 6.96
N VAL A 125 -11.56 -22.98 6.18
CA VAL A 125 -10.51 -22.74 5.17
C VAL A 125 -11.00 -21.77 4.08
N ILE A 126 -12.25 -21.93 3.62
CA ILE A 126 -12.87 -21.03 2.64
C ILE A 126 -12.95 -19.60 3.17
N GLU A 127 -13.31 -19.42 4.44
CA GLU A 127 -13.40 -18.08 5.06
C GLU A 127 -12.01 -17.46 5.30
N ARG A 128 -11.00 -18.30 5.57
CA ARG A 128 -9.63 -17.85 5.84
C ARG A 128 -8.86 -17.50 4.56
N TYR A 129 -9.05 -18.24 3.48
CA TYR A 129 -8.23 -18.13 2.27
C TYR A 129 -8.14 -16.71 1.69
N PRO A 130 -9.25 -15.95 1.53
CA PRO A 130 -9.19 -14.59 1.02
C PRO A 130 -8.31 -13.65 1.85
N ARG A 131 -8.22 -13.88 3.16
CA ARG A 131 -7.37 -13.09 4.06
C ARG A 131 -5.89 -13.34 3.77
N GLU A 132 -5.46 -14.60 3.69
CA GLU A 132 -4.05 -14.94 3.43
C GLU A 132 -3.63 -14.43 2.04
N TYR A 133 -4.49 -14.55 1.04
CA TYR A 133 -4.24 -14.01 -0.30
C TYR A 133 -4.12 -12.47 -0.29
N ALA A 134 -4.98 -11.78 0.46
CA ALA A 134 -4.89 -10.33 0.62
C ALA A 134 -3.61 -9.90 1.39
N GLU A 135 -3.16 -10.71 2.35
CA GLU A 135 -1.91 -10.47 3.09
C GLU A 135 -0.68 -10.63 2.21
N GLU A 136 -0.67 -11.62 1.31
CA GLU A 136 0.37 -11.78 0.30
C GLU A 136 0.43 -10.59 -0.67
N ILE A 137 -0.69 -10.19 -1.28
CA ILE A 137 -0.71 -9.01 -2.17
C ILE A 137 -0.17 -7.78 -1.45
N SER A 138 -0.59 -7.57 -0.19
CA SER A 138 -0.11 -6.47 0.65
C SER A 138 1.41 -6.52 0.88
N ALA A 139 2.00 -7.72 0.99
CA ALA A 139 3.43 -7.93 1.13
C ALA A 139 4.18 -7.71 -0.20
N GLU A 140 3.62 -8.13 -1.33
CA GLU A 140 4.18 -7.89 -2.66
C GLU A 140 4.25 -6.40 -3.01
N ILE A 141 3.20 -5.64 -2.69
CA ILE A 141 3.20 -4.18 -2.84
C ILE A 141 4.35 -3.56 -2.03
N THR A 142 4.54 -4.00 -0.78
CA THR A 142 5.63 -3.52 0.06
C THR A 142 7.00 -3.90 -0.51
N ASP A 143 7.16 -5.14 -0.97
CA ASP A 143 8.41 -5.65 -1.54
C ASP A 143 8.80 -4.90 -2.82
N LEU A 144 7.85 -4.68 -3.74
CA LEU A 144 8.06 -3.88 -4.96
C LEU A 144 8.60 -2.48 -4.61
N ALA A 145 7.91 -1.79 -3.72
CA ALA A 145 8.27 -0.43 -3.34
C ALA A 145 9.64 -0.38 -2.63
N LYS A 146 9.94 -1.35 -1.77
CA LYS A 146 11.22 -1.44 -1.08
C LYS A 146 12.37 -1.79 -2.01
N LYS A 147 12.16 -2.65 -3.02
CA LYS A 147 13.14 -2.93 -4.06
C LYS A 147 13.41 -1.70 -4.93
N ALA A 148 12.39 -0.94 -5.30
CA ALA A 148 12.54 0.31 -6.03
C ALA A 148 13.32 1.36 -5.20
N GLU A 149 12.98 1.54 -3.92
CA GLU A 149 13.72 2.40 -2.99
C GLU A 149 15.20 1.98 -2.90
N TYR A 150 15.47 0.69 -2.72
CA TYR A 150 16.82 0.14 -2.60
C TYR A 150 17.66 0.33 -3.88
N ALA A 151 17.04 0.15 -5.04
CA ALA A 151 17.67 0.36 -6.34
C ALA A 151 17.84 1.85 -6.72
N GLY A 152 17.32 2.77 -5.90
CA GLY A 152 17.35 4.20 -6.18
C GLY A 152 16.47 4.61 -7.37
N ILE A 153 15.44 3.82 -7.70
CA ILE A 153 14.52 4.11 -8.80
C ILE A 153 13.58 5.24 -8.34
N PRO A 154 13.57 6.41 -9.01
CA PRO A 154 12.68 7.49 -8.64
C PRO A 154 11.22 7.16 -9.03
N MET A 155 10.27 7.79 -8.34
CA MET A 155 8.84 7.43 -8.45
C MET A 155 8.27 7.65 -9.85
N ASP A 156 8.72 8.66 -10.58
CA ASP A 156 8.34 8.89 -11.98
C ASP A 156 8.72 7.70 -12.88
N LYS A 157 9.92 7.14 -12.69
CA LYS A 157 10.37 5.93 -13.40
C LYS A 157 9.61 4.68 -12.99
N LEU A 158 9.31 4.52 -11.71
CA LEU A 158 8.45 3.43 -11.26
C LEU A 158 7.03 3.56 -11.84
N GLN A 159 6.49 4.78 -11.91
CA GLN A 159 5.18 5.05 -12.50
C GLN A 159 5.16 4.75 -13.99
N GLU A 160 6.21 5.09 -14.76
CA GLU A 160 6.33 4.69 -16.18
C GLU A 160 6.21 3.16 -16.36
N VAL A 161 6.84 2.38 -15.49
CA VAL A 161 6.73 0.91 -15.51
C VAL A 161 5.31 0.45 -15.20
N ILE A 162 4.70 1.01 -14.14
CA ILE A 162 3.32 0.69 -13.74
C ILE A 162 2.34 1.02 -14.86
N ASP A 163 2.47 2.19 -15.48
CA ASP A 163 1.58 2.64 -16.56
C ASP A 163 1.68 1.73 -17.77
N LYS A 164 2.89 1.29 -18.13
CA LYS A 164 3.10 0.33 -19.21
C LYS A 164 2.43 -1.01 -18.91
N VAL A 165 2.61 -1.56 -17.70
CA VAL A 165 1.96 -2.81 -17.27
C VAL A 165 0.43 -2.68 -17.31
N ASN A 166 -0.11 -1.53 -16.89
CA ASN A 166 -1.55 -1.29 -16.91
C ASN A 166 -2.12 -1.19 -18.33
N GLN A 167 -1.36 -0.62 -19.28
CA GLN A 167 -1.77 -0.53 -20.69
C GLN A 167 -1.72 -1.89 -21.40
N GLU A 168 -0.77 -2.75 -21.04
CA GLU A 168 -0.60 -4.08 -21.65
C GLU A 168 -1.65 -5.08 -21.16
N ASN A 169 -2.19 -4.90 -19.94
CA ASN A 169 -3.09 -5.84 -19.29
C ASN A 169 -4.54 -5.34 -19.12
N GLY A 170 -4.86 -4.11 -19.55
CA GLY A 170 -6.19 -3.50 -19.49
C GLY A 170 -6.90 -3.52 -20.84
#